data_AF-A0A9X3WU84-F1
#
_entry.id   AF-A0A9X3WU84-F1
#
_cell.length_a   1.000
_cell.length_b   1.000
_cell.length_c   1.000
_cell.angle_alpha   90.00
_cell.angle_beta   90.00
_cell.angle_gamma   90.00
#
_symmetry.space_group_name_H-M   'P 1'
#
loop_
_entity.id
_entity.type
_entity.pdbx_description
1 polymer ?
#
loop_
_entity_poly.entity_id
_entity_poly.type
_entity_poly.pdbx_seq_one_letter_code
_entity_poly.pdbx_strand_id
1 'polypeptide(L)'
;MIEFKFASNKLFVLSVVYFMAVIIVSILSGAANGVSNSLFDYVSNNRGGGSASIMPLVLGVLPVIALVLPLMIDQLEKDMIVLRLKHKRKLFYSHFIFSILTSAFFTLVMVLGGIIASFILTGNIDNLWGTKEGTIYFLLDNKAYFPLYIPSVTSVKVWAYIISSRFLATLFIATCVIFLKLILKKNIYVFFVALILFGTDAFFSGRYSLFLGKTRINLETWISPEDQMFNIVYFIFGIVIVYLICLRNYDKKEFYD
;
A
#
# COMPACT_ATOMS: atom_id res chain seq x y z
N MET A 1 -3.14 12.11 -28.25
CA MET A 1 -2.66 12.48 -26.91
C MET A 1 -3.85 12.60 -25.99
N ILE A 2 -3.91 11.80 -24.92
CA ILE A 2 -4.93 11.95 -23.87
C ILE A 2 -4.39 13.06 -22.96
N GLU A 3 -4.98 14.26 -23.02
CA GLU A 3 -4.61 15.34 -22.09
C GLU A 3 -5.08 14.96 -20.68
N PHE A 4 -4.12 14.68 -19.80
CA PHE A 4 -4.43 14.29 -18.42
C PHE A 4 -4.78 15.50 -17.53
N LYS A 5 -5.91 16.17 -17.78
CA LYS A 5 -6.51 17.15 -16.84
C LYS A 5 -7.41 16.46 -15.80
N PHE A 6 -6.95 15.34 -15.21
CA PHE A 6 -7.83 14.39 -14.50
C PHE A 6 -8.00 14.56 -12.97
N ALA A 7 -7.42 15.61 -12.42
CA ALA A 7 -7.75 16.11 -11.09
C ALA A 7 -7.37 17.58 -11.10
N SER A 8 -8.03 18.42 -10.30
CA SER A 8 -7.47 19.74 -10.02
C SER A 8 -6.03 19.52 -9.54
N ASN A 9 -5.02 20.14 -10.17
CA ASN A 9 -3.63 20.02 -9.75
C ASN A 9 -3.49 20.24 -8.22
N LYS A 10 -4.36 21.07 -7.66
CA LYS A 10 -4.47 21.31 -6.22
C LYS A 10 -4.82 20.04 -5.43
N LEU A 11 -5.76 19.21 -5.90
CA LEU A 11 -6.14 17.96 -5.24
C LEU A 11 -4.99 16.96 -5.23
N PHE A 12 -4.27 16.83 -6.36
CA PHE A 12 -3.12 15.94 -6.43
C PHE A 12 -2.01 16.39 -5.48
N VAL A 13 -1.64 17.67 -5.51
CA VAL A 13 -0.64 18.24 -4.61
C VAL A 13 -1.06 18.06 -3.14
N LEU A 14 -2.31 18.35 -2.79
CA LEU A 14 -2.81 18.20 -1.43
C LEU A 14 -2.79 16.74 -0.97
N SER A 15 -3.11 15.80 -1.87
CA SER A 15 -3.05 14.36 -1.59
C SER A 15 -1.62 13.89 -1.34
N VAL A 16 -0.64 14.39 -2.11
CA VAL A 16 0.78 14.09 -1.90
C VAL A 16 1.28 14.69 -0.59
N VAL A 17 0.95 15.95 -0.31
CA VAL A 17 1.34 16.62 0.95
C VAL A 17 0.74 15.91 2.15
N TYR A 18 -0.54 15.54 2.08
CA TYR A 18 -1.21 14.75 3.11
C TYR A 18 -0.50 13.40 3.33
N PHE A 19 -0.20 12.69 2.24
CA PHE A 19 0.49 11.41 2.32
C PHE A 19 1.88 11.52 2.94
N MET A 20 2.64 12.56 2.57
CA MET A 20 3.94 12.86 3.17
C MET A 20 3.83 13.17 4.66
N ALA A 21 2.81 13.91 5.08
CA ALA A 21 2.57 14.19 6.50
C ALA A 21 2.30 12.90 7.29
N VAL A 22 1.50 11.97 6.75
CA VAL A 22 1.26 10.66 7.38
C VAL A 22 2.54 9.83 7.46
N ILE A 23 3.37 9.82 6.41
CA ILE A 23 4.67 9.14 6.43
C ILE A 23 5.54 9.70 7.56
N ILE A 24 5.66 11.03 7.69
CA ILE A 24 6.46 11.68 8.72
C ILE A 24 5.96 11.28 10.11
N VAL A 25 4.65 11.35 10.36
CA VAL A 25 4.06 10.96 11.65
C VAL A 25 4.32 9.47 11.96
N SER A 26 4.20 8.60 10.95
CA SER A 26 4.47 7.16 11.11
C SER A 26 5.95 6.87 11.42
N ILE A 27 6.87 7.62 10.82
CA ILE A 27 8.31 7.50 11.10
C ILE A 27 8.62 7.97 12.53
N LEU A 28 8.11 9.14 12.92
CA LEU A 28 8.33 9.71 14.25
C LEU A 28 7.76 8.84 15.37
N SER A 29 6.56 8.27 15.15
CA SER A 29 5.97 7.32 16.11
C SER A 29 6.78 6.02 16.22
N GLY A 30 7.36 5.53 15.13
CA GLY A 30 8.27 4.37 15.15
C GLY A 30 9.58 4.66 15.89
N ALA A 31 10.19 5.83 15.65
CA ALA A 31 11.43 6.25 16.29
C ALA A 31 11.27 6.47 17.82
N ALA A 32 10.09 6.91 18.27
CA ALA A 32 9.81 7.08 19.70
C ALA A 32 9.77 5.75 20.49
N ASN A 33 9.62 4.61 19.81
CA ASN A 33 9.39 3.30 20.44
C ASN A 33 10.66 2.44 20.68
N GLY A 34 11.87 3.01 20.55
CA GLY A 34 13.11 2.35 20.95
C GLY A 34 14.28 2.56 19.98
N VAL A 35 15.18 1.56 19.93
CA VAL A 35 16.40 1.57 19.09
C VAL A 35 16.00 1.64 17.62
N SER A 36 16.25 2.78 16.98
CA SER A 36 16.05 3.01 15.55
C SER A 36 17.39 3.40 14.94
N ASN A 37 18.25 2.40 14.70
CA ASN A 37 19.62 2.64 14.23
C ASN A 37 19.87 2.04 12.84
N SER A 38 18.96 1.19 12.35
CA SER A 38 19.05 0.57 11.03
C SER A 38 18.16 1.29 10.02
N LEU A 39 18.56 1.29 8.74
CA LEU A 39 17.73 1.73 7.62
C LEU A 39 16.31 1.20 7.69
N PHE A 40 16.19 -0.11 7.92
CA PHE A 40 14.89 -0.78 7.86
C PHE A 40 14.00 -0.50 9.07
N ASP A 41 14.54 0.06 10.17
CA ASP A 41 13.71 0.54 11.27
C ASP A 41 12.87 1.75 10.85
N TYR A 42 13.38 2.58 9.94
CA TYR A 42 12.66 3.74 9.40
C TYR A 42 11.72 3.38 8.26
N VAL A 43 11.97 2.26 7.58
CA VAL A 43 11.13 1.76 6.49
C VAL A 43 9.98 0.90 7.04
N SER A 44 10.27 -0.10 7.85
CA SER A 44 9.30 -1.06 8.37
C SER A 44 9.70 -1.50 9.79
N ASN A 45 9.37 -0.66 10.78
CA ASN A 45 9.69 -0.94 12.17
C ASN A 45 8.89 -2.15 12.68
N ASN A 46 9.59 -3.14 13.26
CA ASN A 46 8.97 -4.33 13.84
C ASN A 46 8.12 -4.06 15.09
N ARG A 47 8.26 -2.89 15.72
CA ARG A 47 7.42 -2.40 16.84
C ARG A 47 6.27 -1.51 16.38
N GLY A 48 6.06 -1.36 15.07
CA GLY A 48 5.09 -0.44 14.49
C GLY A 48 5.70 0.92 14.16
N GLY A 49 5.17 1.55 13.11
CA GLY A 49 5.74 2.78 12.54
C GLY A 49 6.72 2.51 11.39
N GLY A 50 7.25 3.59 10.82
CA GLY A 50 8.07 3.56 9.60
C GLY A 50 7.29 3.95 8.35
N SER A 51 8.00 4.31 7.29
CA SER A 51 7.43 4.90 6.07
C SER A 51 6.60 3.92 5.24
N ALA A 52 6.88 2.63 5.36
CA ALA A 52 6.21 1.52 4.69
C ALA A 52 5.57 0.59 5.72
N SER A 53 4.97 1.17 6.78
CA SER A 53 4.22 0.42 7.79
C SER A 53 2.72 0.34 7.44
N ILE A 54 1.92 -0.26 8.32
CA ILE A 54 0.46 -0.30 8.16
C ILE A 54 -0.16 1.10 8.23
N MET A 55 0.44 2.03 8.98
CA MET A 55 -0.14 3.34 9.24
C MET A 55 -0.16 4.23 7.97
N PRO A 56 0.94 4.40 7.21
CA PRO A 56 0.91 5.09 5.92
C PRO A 56 -0.01 4.43 4.91
N LEU A 57 -0.17 3.11 4.96
CA LEU A 57 -1.03 2.38 4.05
C LEU A 57 -2.52 2.66 4.33
N VAL A 58 -2.93 2.68 5.60
CA VAL A 58 -4.34 2.83 5.99
C VAL A 58 -4.76 4.27 6.17
N LEU A 59 -3.91 5.12 6.73
CA LEU A 59 -4.22 6.54 6.96
C LEU A 59 -3.74 7.43 5.82
N GLY A 60 -2.81 6.96 4.98
CA GLY A 60 -2.26 7.74 3.88
C GLY A 60 -2.82 7.29 2.54
N VAL A 61 -2.44 6.08 2.11
CA VAL A 61 -2.77 5.54 0.79
C VAL A 61 -4.27 5.31 0.62
N LEU A 62 -4.90 4.61 1.56
CA LEU A 62 -6.31 4.21 1.45
C LEU A 62 -7.26 5.42 1.27
N PRO A 63 -7.23 6.49 2.09
CA PRO A 63 -8.10 7.65 1.91
C PRO A 63 -7.84 8.36 0.59
N VAL A 64 -6.56 8.48 0.19
CA VAL A 64 -6.19 9.14 -1.06
C VAL A 64 -6.68 8.35 -2.26
N ILE A 65 -6.48 7.03 -2.29
CA ILE A 65 -6.97 6.17 -3.38
C ILE A 65 -8.51 6.16 -3.40
N ALA A 66 -9.17 6.03 -2.25
CA ALA A 66 -10.62 6.02 -2.13
C ALA A 66 -11.27 7.34 -2.58
N LEU A 67 -10.53 8.44 -2.59
CA LEU A 67 -10.99 9.75 -3.08
C LEU A 67 -10.63 9.97 -4.55
N VAL A 68 -9.36 9.81 -4.91
CA VAL A 68 -8.84 10.16 -6.24
C VAL A 68 -9.34 9.19 -7.32
N LEU A 69 -9.35 7.90 -7.03
CA LEU A 69 -9.66 6.88 -8.03
C LEU A 69 -11.13 6.95 -8.50
N PRO A 70 -12.14 7.07 -7.62
CA PRO A 70 -13.52 7.25 -8.06
C PRO A 70 -13.76 8.55 -8.84
N LEU A 71 -13.12 9.66 -8.44
CA LEU A 71 -13.20 10.93 -9.17
C LEU A 71 -12.62 10.83 -10.57
N MET A 72 -11.49 10.12 -10.72
CA MET A 72 -10.89 9.89 -12.03
C MET A 72 -11.75 8.99 -12.91
N ILE A 73 -12.39 7.96 -12.34
CA ILE A 73 -13.34 7.11 -13.06
C ILE A 73 -14.50 7.97 -13.60
N ASP A 74 -15.13 8.79 -12.76
CA ASP A 74 -16.25 9.65 -13.19
C ASP A 74 -15.87 10.61 -14.31
N GLN A 75 -14.65 11.15 -14.28
CA GLN A 75 -14.20 12.07 -15.32
C GLN A 75 -13.96 11.37 -16.66
N LEU A 76 -13.41 10.17 -16.64
CA LEU A 76 -13.15 9.36 -17.82
C LEU A 76 -14.42 8.72 -18.39
N GLU A 77 -15.44 8.52 -17.55
CA GLU A 77 -16.75 7.98 -17.93
C GLU A 77 -17.76 9.05 -18.36
N LYS A 78 -17.34 10.32 -18.52
CA LYS A 78 -18.21 11.37 -19.09
C LYS A 78 -18.65 11.02 -20.51
N ASP A 79 -19.90 11.35 -20.84
CA ASP A 79 -20.59 10.97 -22.09
C ASP A 79 -19.76 11.24 -23.36
N MET A 80 -19.10 12.39 -23.46
CA MET A 80 -18.22 12.72 -24.59
C MET A 80 -17.08 11.73 -24.79
N ILE A 81 -16.48 11.24 -23.69
CA ILE A 81 -15.33 10.34 -23.73
C ILE A 81 -15.81 8.92 -24.05
N VAL A 82 -16.94 8.50 -23.46
CA VAL A 82 -17.55 7.19 -23.71
C VAL A 82 -17.98 7.04 -25.17
N LEU A 83 -18.63 8.06 -25.74
CA LEU A 83 -19.03 8.10 -27.15
C LEU A 83 -17.82 8.00 -28.10
N ARG A 84 -16.66 8.55 -27.71
CA ARG A 84 -15.44 8.55 -28.52
C ARG A 84 -14.68 7.22 -28.45
N LEU A 85 -14.63 6.57 -27.29
CA LEU A 85 -13.82 5.36 -27.09
C LEU A 85 -14.45 4.09 -27.67
N LYS A 86 -15.78 4.05 -27.86
CA LYS A 86 -16.60 2.94 -28.43
C LYS A 86 -16.46 1.56 -27.76
N HIS A 87 -15.38 1.29 -27.03
CA HIS A 87 -15.06 0.01 -26.39
C HIS A 87 -14.93 0.15 -24.86
N LYS A 88 -15.92 -0.37 -24.14
CA LYS A 88 -15.99 -0.36 -22.66
C LYS A 88 -14.74 -0.95 -22.00
N ARG A 89 -14.25 -2.09 -22.50
CA ARG A 89 -13.05 -2.75 -21.95
C ARG A 89 -11.79 -1.89 -22.01
N LYS A 90 -11.64 -1.05 -23.03
CA LYS A 90 -10.49 -0.14 -23.15
C LYS A 90 -10.49 0.92 -22.05
N LEU A 91 -11.68 1.39 -21.66
CA LEU A 91 -11.87 2.32 -20.55
C LEU A 91 -11.52 1.65 -19.21
N PHE A 92 -12.01 0.43 -18.98
CA PHE A 92 -11.66 -0.37 -17.81
C PHE A 92 -10.15 -0.61 -17.68
N TYR A 93 -9.48 -1.02 -18.77
CA TYR A 93 -8.02 -1.20 -18.75
C TYR A 93 -7.28 0.09 -18.43
N SER A 94 -7.80 1.25 -18.85
CA SER A 94 -7.21 2.54 -18.52
C SER A 94 -7.31 2.83 -17.01
N HIS A 95 -8.44 2.53 -16.37
CA HIS A 95 -8.58 2.64 -14.91
C HIS A 95 -7.64 1.69 -14.15
N PHE A 96 -7.49 0.46 -14.66
CA PHE A 96 -6.62 -0.54 -14.04
C PHE A 96 -5.14 -0.20 -14.21
N ILE A 97 -4.71 0.23 -15.40
CA ILE A 97 -3.33 0.72 -15.64
C ILE A 97 -3.05 1.92 -14.75
N PHE A 98 -3.98 2.87 -14.63
CA PHE A 98 -3.83 3.99 -13.72
C PHE A 98 -3.64 3.51 -12.27
N SER A 99 -4.42 2.53 -11.82
CA SER A 99 -4.27 1.93 -10.48
C SER A 99 -2.89 1.30 -10.26
N ILE A 100 -2.34 0.62 -11.26
CA ILE A 100 -0.98 0.07 -11.22
C ILE A 100 0.06 1.19 -11.07
N LEU A 101 -0.03 2.24 -11.90
CA LEU A 101 0.90 3.36 -11.86
C LEU A 101 0.83 4.13 -10.52
N THR A 102 -0.38 4.39 -10.02
CA THR A 102 -0.58 5.03 -8.72
C THR A 102 -0.04 4.17 -7.57
N SER A 103 -0.20 2.85 -7.65
CA SER A 103 0.34 1.92 -6.63
C SER A 103 1.86 1.89 -6.63
N ALA A 104 2.49 1.88 -7.81
CA ALA A 104 3.94 1.99 -7.94
C ALA A 104 4.45 3.33 -7.38
N PHE A 105 3.76 4.43 -7.68
CA PHE A 105 4.10 5.77 -7.17
C PHE A 105 4.08 5.81 -5.63
N PHE A 106 2.98 5.37 -5.00
CA PHE A 106 2.90 5.36 -3.53
C PHE A 106 3.95 4.48 -2.89
N THR A 107 4.22 3.31 -3.46
CA THR A 107 5.25 2.39 -2.96
C THR A 107 6.63 3.04 -3.02
N LEU A 108 6.95 3.69 -4.13
CA LEU A 108 8.22 4.40 -4.30
C LEU A 108 8.36 5.54 -3.29
N VAL A 109 7.31 6.33 -3.05
CA VAL A 109 7.31 7.40 -2.05
C VAL A 109 7.52 6.84 -0.63
N MET A 110 6.87 5.72 -0.28
CA MET A 110 7.10 5.07 1.02
C MET A 110 8.56 4.62 1.18
N VAL A 111 9.13 3.98 0.16
CA VAL A 111 10.52 3.50 0.18
C VAL A 111 11.49 4.67 0.32
N LEU A 112 11.36 5.70 -0.51
CA LEU A 112 12.20 6.89 -0.45
C LEU A 112 12.06 7.63 0.87
N GLY A 113 10.84 7.73 1.41
CA GLY A 113 10.58 8.37 2.70
C GLY A 113 11.37 7.73 3.84
N GLY A 114 11.49 6.40 3.85
CA GLY A 114 12.26 5.67 4.86
C GLY A 114 13.77 5.85 4.68
N ILE A 115 14.27 5.82 3.44
CA ILE A 115 15.69 6.06 3.12
C ILE A 115 16.11 7.47 3.56
N ILE A 116 15.33 8.48 3.17
CA ILE A 116 15.59 9.89 3.51
C ILE A 116 15.56 10.07 5.03
N ALA A 117 14.58 9.48 5.72
CA ALA A 117 14.49 9.56 7.17
C ALA A 117 15.67 8.89 7.89
N SER A 118 16.10 7.72 7.44
CA SER A 118 17.28 7.05 7.99
C SER A 118 18.52 7.92 7.86
N PHE A 119 18.74 8.49 6.68
CA PHE A 119 19.87 9.37 6.42
C PHE A 119 19.85 10.63 7.29
N ILE A 120 18.69 11.28 7.45
CA ILE A 120 18.56 12.51 8.25
C ILE A 120 18.71 12.23 9.75
N LEU A 121 18.12 11.14 10.26
CA LEU A 121 18.04 10.88 11.71
C LEU A 121 19.26 10.14 12.26
N THR A 122 19.89 9.27 11.48
CA THR A 122 21.03 8.46 11.95
C THR A 122 22.33 8.76 11.22
N GLY A 123 22.28 9.46 10.08
CA GLY A 123 23.45 9.63 9.22
C GLY A 123 23.88 8.37 8.48
N ASN A 124 23.17 7.24 8.63
CA ASN A 124 23.49 5.97 8.00
C ASN A 124 22.29 5.42 7.19
N ILE A 125 22.59 4.69 6.12
CA ILE A 125 21.66 3.96 5.24
C ILE A 125 22.00 2.45 5.27
N ASP A 126 22.85 2.00 6.19
CA ASP A 126 23.20 0.60 6.30
C ASP A 126 22.09 -0.22 6.94
N ASN A 127 22.01 -1.47 6.50
CA ASN A 127 21.18 -2.47 7.13
C ASN A 127 21.92 -3.09 8.32
N LEU A 128 21.52 -2.73 9.53
CA LEU A 128 22.05 -3.29 10.78
C LEU A 128 21.22 -4.46 11.31
N TRP A 129 20.11 -4.86 10.66
CA TRP A 129 19.25 -5.94 11.17
C TRP A 129 19.96 -7.30 11.28
N GLY A 130 21.01 -7.53 10.48
CA GLY A 130 21.85 -8.73 10.56
C GLY A 130 22.96 -8.66 11.63
N THR A 131 23.09 -7.56 12.37
CA THR A 131 24.12 -7.38 13.40
C THR A 131 23.51 -7.34 14.80
N LYS A 132 24.36 -7.49 15.83
CA LYS A 132 23.95 -7.39 17.24
C LYS A 132 23.52 -5.99 17.65
N GLU A 133 23.81 -4.99 16.82
CA GLU A 133 23.41 -3.60 17.01
C GLU A 133 22.03 -3.31 16.40
N GLY A 134 21.50 -4.25 15.61
CA GLY A 134 20.20 -4.14 14.97
C GLY A 134 19.03 -4.47 15.89
N THR A 135 17.89 -3.85 15.57
CA THR A 135 16.62 -3.99 16.30
C THR A 135 16.14 -5.44 16.42
N ILE A 136 16.40 -6.28 15.42
CA ILE A 136 16.02 -7.70 15.46
C ILE A 136 16.73 -8.44 16.59
N TYR A 137 18.02 -8.19 16.82
CA TYR A 137 18.76 -8.82 17.90
C TYR A 137 18.20 -8.43 19.29
N PHE A 138 17.76 -7.18 19.44
CA PHE A 138 17.15 -6.69 20.69
C PHE A 138 15.72 -7.19 20.92
N LEU A 139 14.99 -7.50 19.85
CA LEU A 139 13.62 -8.01 19.90
C LEU A 139 13.52 -9.51 20.13
N LEU A 140 14.62 -10.25 19.95
CA LEU A 140 14.65 -11.70 20.14
C LEU A 140 14.75 -12.07 21.61
N ASP A 141 13.75 -12.81 22.11
CA ASP A 141 13.76 -13.36 23.48
C ASP A 141 14.95 -14.32 23.70
N ASN A 142 15.26 -15.14 22.68
CA ASN A 142 16.39 -16.07 22.73
C ASN A 142 17.44 -15.73 21.67
N LYS A 143 18.52 -15.10 22.14
CA LYS A 143 19.67 -14.67 21.34
C LYS A 143 20.43 -15.83 20.68
N ALA A 144 20.30 -17.07 21.17
CA ALA A 144 20.96 -18.23 20.58
C ALA A 144 20.43 -18.54 19.17
N TYR A 145 19.20 -18.14 18.86
CA TYR A 145 18.62 -18.30 17.53
C TYR A 145 19.02 -17.19 16.55
N PHE A 146 19.68 -16.11 17.01
CA PHE A 146 20.08 -14.98 16.15
C PHE A 146 20.78 -15.40 14.84
N PRO A 147 21.74 -16.35 14.85
CA PRO A 147 22.42 -16.79 13.63
C PRO A 147 21.48 -17.37 12.56
N LEU A 148 20.34 -17.94 12.96
CA LEU A 148 19.34 -18.48 12.02
C LEU A 148 18.59 -17.37 11.26
N TYR A 149 18.52 -16.15 11.81
CA TYR A 149 17.80 -15.03 11.21
C TYR A 149 18.65 -14.23 10.22
N ILE A 150 19.97 -14.18 10.42
CA ILE A 150 20.91 -13.39 9.60
C ILE A 150 20.71 -13.63 8.09
N PRO A 151 20.56 -14.88 7.60
CA PRO A 151 20.36 -15.13 6.16
C PRO A 151 19.03 -14.62 5.61
N SER A 152 18.02 -14.40 6.46
CA SER A 152 16.68 -13.94 6.07
C SER A 152 16.58 -12.42 6.03
N VAL A 153 17.44 -11.71 6.74
CA VAL A 153 17.39 -10.24 6.91
C VAL A 153 18.44 -9.51 6.05
N THR A 154 18.91 -10.15 4.98
CA THR A 154 19.82 -9.52 4.02
C THR A 154 19.11 -8.40 3.26
N SER A 155 19.83 -7.31 2.96
CA SER A 155 19.22 -6.09 2.43
C SER A 155 18.40 -6.32 1.17
N VAL A 156 18.88 -7.19 0.27
CA VAL A 156 18.18 -7.53 -0.98
C VAL A 156 16.85 -8.23 -0.71
N LYS A 157 16.82 -9.20 0.22
CA LYS A 157 15.59 -9.93 0.56
C LYS A 157 14.57 -9.02 1.24
N VAL A 158 15.04 -8.20 2.18
CA VAL A 158 14.19 -7.24 2.90
C VAL A 158 13.58 -6.23 1.94
N TRP A 159 14.37 -5.65 1.03
CA TRP A 159 13.86 -4.74 0.01
C TRP A 159 12.87 -5.41 -0.94
N ALA A 160 13.21 -6.59 -1.45
CA ALA A 160 12.33 -7.32 -2.36
C ALA A 160 10.96 -7.59 -1.72
N TYR A 161 10.94 -8.01 -0.45
CA TYR A 161 9.69 -8.24 0.27
C TYR A 161 8.92 -6.94 0.56
N ILE A 162 9.57 -5.88 1.06
CA ILE A 162 8.88 -4.60 1.36
C ILE A 162 8.28 -4.00 0.09
N ILE A 163 9.04 -3.93 -1.00
CA ILE A 163 8.58 -3.34 -2.25
C ILE A 163 7.43 -4.17 -2.83
N SER A 164 7.57 -5.50 -2.91
CA SER A 164 6.53 -6.36 -3.47
C SER A 164 5.26 -6.36 -2.63
N SER A 165 5.37 -6.52 -1.31
CA SER A 165 4.22 -6.55 -0.40
C SER A 165 3.46 -5.21 -0.39
N ARG A 166 4.15 -4.07 -0.38
CA ARG A 166 3.51 -2.74 -0.36
C ARG A 166 2.90 -2.37 -1.70
N PHE A 167 3.57 -2.73 -2.80
CA PHE A 167 3.01 -2.57 -4.13
C PHE A 167 1.72 -3.38 -4.28
N LEU A 168 1.74 -4.67 -3.92
CA LEU A 168 0.58 -5.56 -4.02
C LEU A 168 -0.55 -5.12 -3.09
N ALA A 169 -0.25 -4.74 -1.85
CA ALA A 169 -1.26 -4.24 -0.93
C ALA A 169 -1.94 -2.96 -1.44
N THR A 170 -1.16 -2.01 -1.99
CA THR A 170 -1.69 -0.78 -2.58
C THR A 170 -2.54 -1.05 -3.82
N LEU A 171 -2.08 -1.97 -4.67
CA LEU A 171 -2.81 -2.38 -5.87
C LEU A 171 -4.11 -3.11 -5.52
N PHE A 172 -4.10 -3.92 -4.46
CA PHE A 172 -5.29 -4.57 -3.91
C PHE A 172 -6.31 -3.53 -3.44
N ILE A 173 -5.89 -2.52 -2.66
CA ILE A 173 -6.76 -1.39 -2.27
C ILE A 173 -7.35 -0.71 -3.50
N ALA A 174 -6.53 -0.35 -4.48
CA ALA A 174 -7.00 0.33 -5.68
C ALA A 174 -8.02 -0.52 -6.47
N THR A 175 -7.75 -1.81 -6.63
CA THR A 175 -8.64 -2.74 -7.33
C THR A 175 -9.97 -2.89 -6.59
N CYS A 176 -9.94 -2.97 -5.26
CA CYS A 176 -11.15 -2.98 -4.44
C CYS A 176 -11.93 -1.66 -4.49
N VAL A 177 -11.25 -0.51 -4.56
CA VAL A 177 -11.92 0.79 -4.72
C VAL A 177 -12.61 0.88 -6.09
N ILE A 178 -11.99 0.37 -7.17
CA ILE A 178 -12.67 0.23 -8.47
C ILE A 178 -13.92 -0.63 -8.32
N PHE A 179 -13.80 -1.79 -7.68
CA PHE A 179 -14.92 -2.69 -7.45
C PHE A 179 -16.07 -2.00 -6.69
N LEU A 180 -15.77 -1.32 -5.59
CA LEU A 180 -16.74 -0.57 -4.81
C LEU A 180 -17.39 0.54 -5.64
N LYS A 181 -16.62 1.23 -6.48
CA LYS A 181 -17.15 2.25 -7.39
C LYS A 181 -18.14 1.67 -8.40
N LEU A 182 -17.89 0.47 -8.92
CA LEU A 182 -18.82 -0.19 -9.85
C LEU A 182 -20.14 -0.58 -9.18
N ILE A 183 -20.13 -0.94 -7.89
CA ILE A 183 -21.33 -1.35 -7.17
C ILE A 183 -22.10 -0.14 -6.61
N LEU A 184 -21.41 0.74 -5.88
CA LEU A 184 -22.05 1.79 -5.09
C LEU A 184 -22.40 3.02 -5.92
N LYS A 185 -21.78 3.19 -7.09
CA LYS A 185 -21.89 4.32 -8.04
C LYS A 185 -21.53 5.71 -7.47
N LYS A 186 -21.83 6.04 -6.20
CA LYS A 186 -21.56 7.35 -5.58
C LYS A 186 -20.22 7.36 -4.84
N ASN A 187 -19.39 8.38 -5.11
CA ASN A 187 -18.03 8.51 -4.53
C ASN A 187 -18.03 8.58 -3.00
N ILE A 188 -19.02 9.24 -2.41
CA ILE A 188 -19.13 9.37 -0.95
C ILE A 188 -19.27 7.99 -0.30
N TYR A 189 -20.11 7.11 -0.85
CA TYR A 189 -20.26 5.75 -0.33
C TYR A 189 -19.01 4.93 -0.54
N VAL A 190 -18.35 5.03 -1.69
CA VAL A 190 -17.07 4.34 -1.94
C VAL A 190 -16.03 4.73 -0.89
N PHE A 191 -15.91 6.02 -0.59
CA PHE A 191 -14.96 6.54 0.38
C PHE A 191 -15.19 5.97 1.78
N PHE A 192 -16.40 6.13 2.33
CA PHE A 192 -16.70 5.67 3.69
C PHE A 192 -16.68 4.14 3.81
N VAL A 193 -17.22 3.41 2.83
CA VAL A 193 -17.21 1.94 2.84
C VAL A 193 -15.79 1.41 2.74
N ALA A 194 -14.94 2.00 1.89
CA ALA A 194 -13.53 1.61 1.82
C ALA A 194 -12.81 1.85 3.15
N LEU A 195 -12.98 3.03 3.76
CA LEU A 195 -12.34 3.33 5.05
C LEU A 195 -12.80 2.38 6.16
N ILE A 196 -14.10 2.09 6.24
CA ILE A 196 -14.63 1.19 7.27
C ILE A 196 -14.13 -0.23 7.02
N LEU A 197 -14.32 -0.80 5.83
CA LEU A 197 -13.94 -2.19 5.55
C LEU A 197 -12.44 -2.43 5.67
N PHE A 198 -11.63 -1.62 4.98
CA PHE A 198 -10.19 -1.81 4.93
C PHE A 198 -9.50 -1.28 6.19
N GLY A 199 -9.96 -0.15 6.73
CA GLY A 199 -9.38 0.44 7.93
C GLY A 199 -9.62 -0.39 9.19
N THR A 200 -10.84 -0.91 9.38
CA THR A 200 -11.14 -1.75 10.56
C THR A 200 -10.37 -3.06 10.50
N ASP A 201 -10.35 -3.76 9.36
CA ASP A 201 -9.57 -4.99 9.20
C ASP A 201 -8.06 -4.74 9.37
N ALA A 202 -7.55 -3.60 8.92
CA ALA A 202 -6.14 -3.26 9.07
C ALA A 202 -5.72 -2.96 10.51
N PHE A 203 -6.57 -2.31 11.31
CA PHE A 203 -6.26 -1.90 12.70
C PHE A 203 -6.71 -2.91 13.76
N PHE A 204 -7.76 -3.68 13.48
CA PHE A 204 -8.34 -4.66 14.41
C PHE A 204 -8.24 -6.10 13.88
N SER A 205 -7.25 -6.39 13.04
CA SER A 205 -7.00 -7.77 12.62
C SER A 205 -6.67 -8.64 13.83
N GLY A 206 -7.66 -9.43 14.25
CA GLY A 206 -7.45 -10.57 15.14
C GLY A 206 -6.83 -11.75 14.38
N ARG A 207 -7.14 -12.98 14.81
CA ARG A 207 -6.66 -14.20 14.14
C ARG A 207 -7.12 -14.34 12.68
N TYR A 208 -8.24 -13.72 12.33
CA TYR A 208 -8.80 -13.74 10.99
C TYR A 208 -8.82 -12.33 10.43
N SER A 209 -8.01 -12.10 9.40
CA SER A 209 -8.05 -10.89 8.58
C SER A 209 -8.21 -11.29 7.14
N LEU A 210 -9.14 -10.62 6.46
CA LEU A 210 -9.51 -10.91 5.08
C LEU A 210 -8.98 -9.84 4.11
N PHE A 211 -8.55 -8.68 4.58
CA PHE A 211 -8.14 -7.60 3.70
C PHE A 211 -6.70 -7.18 3.96
N LEU A 212 -6.50 -6.15 4.78
CA LEU A 212 -5.21 -5.49 4.97
C LEU A 212 -4.47 -5.96 6.21
N GLY A 213 -5.10 -6.70 7.13
CA GLY A 213 -4.40 -7.22 8.30
C GLY A 213 -3.23 -8.17 7.96
N LYS A 214 -3.27 -8.84 6.81
CA LYS A 214 -2.14 -9.63 6.26
C LYS A 214 -0.97 -8.79 5.75
N THR A 215 -1.13 -7.47 5.65
CA THR A 215 -0.04 -6.54 5.27
C THR A 215 0.81 -6.09 6.47
N ARG A 216 0.44 -6.50 7.70
CA ARG A 216 1.24 -6.21 8.88
C ARG A 216 2.53 -7.00 8.80
N ILE A 217 3.63 -6.30 8.94
CA ILE A 217 4.97 -6.89 8.98
C ILE A 217 5.36 -6.95 10.44
N ASN A 218 5.27 -8.16 11.01
CA ASN A 218 5.68 -8.42 12.38
C ASN A 218 7.00 -9.20 12.37
N LEU A 219 7.63 -9.35 13.54
CA LEU A 219 8.84 -10.15 13.69
C LEU A 219 8.62 -11.56 13.12
N GLU A 220 7.53 -12.25 13.49
CA GLU A 220 7.16 -13.59 12.99
C GLU A 220 7.17 -13.69 11.45
N THR A 221 6.69 -12.67 10.75
CA THR A 221 6.69 -12.63 9.27
C THR A 221 8.11 -12.53 8.70
N TRP A 222 9.06 -11.95 9.41
CA TRP A 222 10.48 -11.95 9.00
C TRP A 222 11.16 -13.29 9.23
N ILE A 223 10.71 -14.02 10.25
CA ILE A 223 11.25 -15.34 10.61
C ILE A 223 10.84 -16.40 9.58
N SER A 224 9.63 -16.27 9.03
CA SER A 224 8.99 -17.27 8.18
C SER A 224 8.91 -16.81 6.72
N PRO A 225 9.81 -17.28 5.84
CA PRO A 225 9.69 -17.05 4.39
C PRO A 225 8.39 -17.59 3.81
N GLU A 226 7.83 -18.64 4.42
CA GLU A 226 6.54 -19.22 4.05
C GLU A 226 5.41 -18.21 4.24
N ASP A 227 5.40 -17.48 5.36
CA ASP A 227 4.39 -16.44 5.61
C ASP A 227 4.54 -15.25 4.65
N GLN A 228 5.78 -14.88 4.31
CA GLN A 228 6.04 -13.84 3.30
C GLN A 228 5.48 -14.22 1.93
N MET A 229 5.76 -15.45 1.49
CA MET A 229 5.26 -15.98 0.23
C MET A 229 3.73 -16.13 0.25
N PHE A 230 3.17 -16.61 1.35
CA PHE A 230 1.74 -16.71 1.53
C PHE A 230 1.07 -15.33 1.36
N ASN A 231 1.58 -14.29 2.01
CA ASN A 231 1.04 -12.94 1.89
C ASN A 231 1.12 -12.40 0.46
N ILE A 232 2.22 -12.64 -0.26
CA ILE A 232 2.37 -12.23 -1.66
C ILE A 232 1.33 -12.93 -2.54
N VAL A 233 1.24 -14.27 -2.44
CA VAL A 233 0.28 -15.08 -3.20
C VAL A 233 -1.16 -14.68 -2.87
N TYR A 234 -1.43 -14.40 -1.59
CA TYR A 234 -2.74 -13.94 -1.11
C TYR A 234 -3.18 -12.66 -1.83
N PHE A 235 -2.33 -11.63 -1.88
CA PHE A 235 -2.67 -10.39 -2.58
C PHE A 235 -2.80 -10.57 -4.09
N ILE A 236 -1.91 -11.35 -4.71
CA ILE A 236 -2.01 -11.64 -6.16
C ILE A 236 -3.37 -12.30 -6.46
N PHE A 237 -3.72 -13.33 -5.70
CA PHE A 237 -4.98 -14.05 -5.87
C PHE A 237 -6.19 -13.14 -5.65
N GLY A 238 -6.17 -12.33 -4.59
CA GLY A 238 -7.22 -11.34 -4.31
C GLY A 238 -7.38 -10.32 -5.43
N ILE A 239 -6.27 -9.77 -5.95
CA ILE A 239 -6.28 -8.83 -7.08
C ILE A 239 -6.89 -9.49 -8.31
N VAL A 240 -6.47 -10.71 -8.65
CA VAL A 240 -6.98 -11.44 -9.83
C VAL A 240 -8.48 -11.69 -9.71
N ILE A 241 -8.97 -12.17 -8.56
CA ILE A 241 -10.40 -12.41 -8.35
C ILE A 241 -11.19 -11.11 -8.51
N VAL A 242 -10.81 -10.06 -7.78
CA VAL A 242 -11.54 -8.79 -7.81
C VAL A 242 -11.47 -8.17 -9.21
N TYR A 243 -10.34 -8.27 -9.90
CA TYR A 243 -10.18 -7.84 -11.28
C TYR A 243 -11.16 -8.54 -12.23
N LEU A 244 -11.27 -9.86 -12.17
CA LEU A 244 -12.18 -10.63 -13.03
C LEU A 244 -13.65 -10.28 -12.76
N ILE A 245 -14.01 -10.08 -11.49
CA ILE A 245 -15.35 -9.64 -11.09
C ILE A 245 -15.62 -8.22 -11.63
N CYS A 246 -14.66 -7.30 -11.47
CA CYS A 246 -14.74 -5.95 -12.01
C CYS A 246 -14.94 -5.96 -13.52
N LEU A 247 -14.13 -6.72 -14.26
CA LEU A 247 -14.22 -6.82 -15.71
C LEU A 247 -15.61 -7.31 -16.15
N ARG A 248 -16.12 -8.36 -15.51
CA ARG A 248 -17.46 -8.91 -15.79
C ARG A 248 -18.58 -7.90 -15.50
N ASN A 249 -18.48 -7.16 -14.40
CA ASN A 249 -19.46 -6.12 -14.05
C ASN A 249 -19.35 -4.92 -14.99
N TYR A 250 -18.14 -4.56 -15.41
CA TYR A 250 -17.90 -3.44 -16.33
C TYR A 250 -18.48 -3.70 -17.73
N ASP A 251 -18.38 -4.93 -18.23
CA ASP A 251 -18.98 -5.31 -19.52
C ASP A 251 -20.50 -5.11 -19.53
N LYS A 252 -21.16 -5.37 -18.39
CA LYS A 252 -22.60 -5.20 -18.19
C LYS A 252 -23.04 -3.77 -17.89
N LYS A 253 -22.09 -2.86 -17.63
CA LYS A 253 -22.42 -1.49 -17.22
C LYS A 253 -23.05 -0.73 -18.38
N GLU A 254 -24.23 -0.16 -18.14
CA GLU A 254 -24.85 0.82 -19.01
C GLU A 254 -24.32 2.21 -18.64
N PHE A 255 -23.89 2.97 -19.65
CA PHE A 255 -23.33 4.32 -19.47
C PHE A 255 -24.39 5.42 -19.71
N TYR A 256 -25.54 5.03 -20.25
CA TYR A 256 -26.67 5.93 -20.50
C TYR A 256 -27.74 5.61 -19.47
N ASP A 257 -27.85 6.47 -18.46
CA ASP A 257 -29.05 6.62 -17.62
C ASP A 257 -29.73 7.94 -18.03
#